data_AF-A0A7K4REX7-F1
#
_entry.id   AF-A0A7K4REX7-F1
#
_cell.length_a   1.000
_cell.length_b   1.000
_cell.length_c   1.000
_cell.angle_alpha   90.00
_cell.angle_beta   90.00
_cell.angle_gamma   90.00
#
_symmetry.space_group_name_H-M   'P 1'
#
loop_
_entity.id
_entity.type
_entity.pdbx_description
1 polymer ?
#
loop_
_entity_poly.entity_id
_entity_poly.type
_entity_poly.pdbx_seq_one_letter_code
_entity_poly.pdbx_strand_id
1 'polypeptide(L)'
;LIPSLGVSELEKAIVNISAVIEHIQNQASDAIMALQEWVLSLFHVVLQNRMALNFLLASQGGMCTVINTSCCSYVDQSGRINKDLA
;
A
#
# COMPACT_ATOMS: atom_id res chain seq x y z
N LEU A 1 44.64 -18.89 18.46
CA LEU A 1 43.30 -18.28 18.29
C LEU A 1 42.56 -18.41 19.60
N ILE A 2 41.87 -17.36 20.06
CA ILE A 2 41.02 -17.42 21.26
C ILE A 2 39.58 -17.58 20.78
N PRO A 3 38.91 -18.73 21.01
CA PRO A 3 37.56 -18.99 20.51
C PRO A 3 36.52 -17.93 20.90
N SER A 4 36.66 -17.29 22.07
CA SER A 4 35.74 -16.24 22.53
C SER A 4 35.74 -14.98 21.67
N LEU A 5 36.88 -14.64 21.03
CA LEU A 5 36.94 -13.49 20.14
C LEU A 5 36.05 -13.72 18.90
N GLY A 6 36.05 -14.94 18.35
CA GLY A 6 35.18 -15.29 17.23
C GLY A 6 33.70 -15.22 17.58
N VAL A 7 33.31 -15.62 18.79
CA VAL A 7 31.93 -15.51 19.28
C VAL A 7 31.51 -14.04 19.43
N SER A 8 32.37 -13.19 20.01
CA SER A 8 32.06 -11.77 20.19
C SER A 8 31.87 -11.01 18.87
N GLU A 9 32.68 -11.31 17.86
CA GLU A 9 32.51 -10.71 16.52
C GLU A 9 31.21 -11.15 15.85
N LEU A 10 30.81 -12.41 16.03
CA LEU A 10 29.52 -12.90 15.55
C LEU A 10 28.33 -12.23 16.27
N GLU A 11 28.41 -12.04 17.59
CA GLU A 11 27.39 -11.34 18.36
C GLU A 11 27.20 -9.90 17.87
N LYS A 12 28.30 -9.17 17.62
CA LYS A 12 28.24 -7.81 17.03
C LYS A 12 27.59 -7.81 15.65
N ALA A 13 27.94 -8.78 14.80
CA ALA A 13 27.35 -8.90 13.47
C ALA A 13 25.84 -9.15 13.53
N ILE A 14 25.39 -10.01 14.46
CA ILE A 14 23.96 -10.28 14.68
C ILE A 14 23.23 -9.01 15.11
N VAL A 15 23.75 -8.28 16.10
CA VAL A 15 23.14 -7.02 16.58
C VAL A 15 23.04 -5.99 15.46
N ASN A 16 24.09 -5.85 14.65
CA ASN A 16 24.07 -4.94 13.50
C ASN A 16 23.03 -5.35 12.45
N ILE A 17 22.92 -6.64 12.14
CA ILE A 17 21.89 -7.15 11.20
C ILE A 17 20.48 -6.89 11.75
N SER A 18 20.24 -7.15 13.03
CA SER A 18 18.95 -6.85 13.67
C SER A 18 18.58 -5.37 13.54
N ALA A 19 19.52 -4.45 13.82
CA ALA A 19 19.28 -3.02 13.68
C ALA A 19 18.97 -2.60 12.23
N VAL A 20 19.66 -3.18 11.25
CA VAL A 20 19.40 -2.92 9.83
C VAL A 20 18.02 -3.44 9.41
N ILE A 21 17.62 -4.63 9.87
CA ILE A 21 16.30 -5.20 9.57
C ILE A 21 15.19 -4.31 10.16
N GLU A 22 15.33 -3.89 11.42
CA GLU A 22 14.37 -2.98 12.06
C GLU A 22 14.26 -1.65 11.30
N HIS A 23 15.39 -1.09 10.85
CA HIS A 23 15.38 0.13 10.06
C HIS A 23 14.64 -0.04 8.72
N ILE A 24 14.93 -1.12 8.00
CA ILE A 24 14.28 -1.42 6.71
C ILE A 24 12.78 -1.67 6.91
N GLN A 25 12.40 -2.39 7.97
CA GLN A 25 10.99 -2.65 8.28
C GLN A 25 10.22 -1.34 8.52
N ASN A 26 10.78 -0.42 9.32
CA ASN A 26 10.15 0.87 9.59
C ASN A 26 10.00 1.69 8.30
N GLN A 27 11.07 1.79 7.49
CA GLN A 27 11.02 2.51 6.21
C GLN A 27 10.00 1.90 5.23
N ALA A 28 9.93 0.57 5.15
CA ALA A 28 8.97 -0.12 4.31
C ALA A 28 7.53 0.11 4.79
N SER A 29 7.29 0.05 6.11
CA SER A 29 5.98 0.33 6.70
C SER A 29 5.52 1.76 6.38
N ASP A 30 6.38 2.74 6.64
CA ASP A 30 6.09 4.16 6.36
C ASP A 30 5.78 4.39 4.87
N ALA A 31 6.57 3.78 3.97
CA ALA A 31 6.36 3.90 2.53
C ALA A 31 5.03 3.27 2.08
N ILE A 32 4.65 2.11 2.64
CA ILE A 32 3.39 1.44 2.30
C ILE A 32 2.20 2.25 2.82
N MET A 33 2.28 2.78 4.05
CA MET A 33 1.24 3.65 4.61
C MET A 33 1.04 4.90 3.75
N ALA A 34 2.13 5.57 3.37
CA ALA A 34 2.07 6.71 2.48
C ALA A 34 1.40 6.34 1.14
N LEU A 35 1.79 5.23 0.52
CA LEU A 35 1.15 4.77 -0.71
C LEU A 35 -0.36 4.50 -0.53
N GLN A 36 -0.76 3.93 0.60
CA GLN A 36 -2.17 3.68 0.90
C GLN A 36 -2.98 4.98 0.98
N GLU A 37 -2.46 6.00 1.68
CA GLU A 37 -3.11 7.32 1.76
C GLU A 37 -3.28 7.95 0.37
N TRP A 38 -2.24 7.88 -0.45
CA TRP A 38 -2.26 8.41 -1.81
C TRP A 38 -3.27 7.67 -2.70
N VAL A 39 -3.33 6.34 -2.62
CA VAL A 39 -4.30 5.53 -3.37
C VAL A 39 -5.73 5.83 -2.93
N LEU A 40 -6.00 5.99 -1.64
CA LEU A 40 -7.32 6.35 -1.12
C LEU A 40 -7.76 7.74 -1.60
N SER A 41 -6.85 8.71 -1.58
CA SER A 41 -7.10 10.05 -2.13
C SER A 41 -7.45 9.99 -3.63
N LEU A 42 -6.66 9.26 -4.43
CA LEU A 42 -6.92 9.10 -5.85
C LEU A 42 -8.24 8.37 -6.11
N PHE A 43 -8.55 7.34 -5.32
CA PHE A 43 -9.81 6.60 -5.43
C PHE A 43 -11.02 7.53 -5.25
N HIS A 44 -10.99 8.46 -4.30
CA HIS A 44 -12.07 9.43 -4.12
C HIS A 44 -12.24 10.36 -5.33
N VAL A 45 -11.15 10.82 -5.95
CA VAL A 45 -11.21 11.67 -7.14
C VAL A 45 -11.75 10.88 -8.34
N VAL A 46 -11.28 9.64 -8.54
CA VAL A 46 -11.77 8.76 -9.62
C VAL A 46 -13.25 8.44 -9.46
N LEU A 47 -13.72 8.15 -8.24
CA LEU A 47 -15.13 7.92 -7.97
C LEU A 47 -15.98 9.17 -8.27
N GLN A 48 -15.54 10.35 -7.84
CA GLN A 48 -16.24 11.59 -8.14
C GLN A 48 -16.33 11.85 -9.64
N ASN A 49 -15.23 11.66 -10.38
CA ASN A 49 -15.21 11.79 -11.83
C ASN A 49 -16.18 10.80 -12.51
N ARG A 50 -16.20 9.54 -12.04
CA ARG A 50 -17.15 8.52 -12.54
C ARG A 50 -18.60 8.90 -12.26
N MET A 51 -18.92 9.45 -11.09
CA MET A 51 -20.27 9.94 -10.78
C MET A 51 -20.67 11.10 -11.69
N ALA A 52 -19.79 12.08 -11.87
CA ALA A 52 -20.04 13.22 -12.77
C ALA A 52 -20.24 12.76 -14.22
N LEU A 53 -19.41 11.84 -14.71
CA LEU A 53 -19.55 11.26 -16.05
C LEU A 53 -20.85 10.47 -16.20
N ASN A 54 -21.25 9.69 -15.19
CA ASN A 54 -22.54 8.98 -15.21
C ASN A 54 -23.73 9.95 -15.26
N PHE A 55 -23.65 11.08 -14.56
CA PHE A 55 -24.68 12.11 -14.64
C PHE A 55 -24.76 12.73 -16.04
N LEU A 56 -23.61 13.12 -16.62
CA LEU A 56 -23.56 13.70 -17.97
C LEU A 56 -24.02 12.72 -19.05
N LEU A 57 -23.77 11.42 -18.86
CA LEU A 57 -24.07 10.36 -19.81
C LEU A 57 -25.36 9.60 -19.45
N ALA A 58 -26.19 10.13 -18.56
CA ALA A 58 -27.38 9.43 -18.06
C ALA A 58 -28.34 9.00 -19.19
N SER A 59 -28.55 9.86 -20.20
CA SER A 59 -29.39 9.54 -21.37
C SER A 59 -28.80 8.46 -22.29
N GLN A 60 -27.49 8.22 -22.19
CA GLN A 60 -26.74 7.22 -22.96
C GLN A 60 -26.50 5.93 -22.15
N GLY A 61 -27.15 5.79 -20.99
CA GLY A 61 -26.99 4.62 -20.12
C GLY A 61 -25.73 4.67 -19.23
N GLY A 62 -25.13 5.84 -19.06
CA GLY A 62 -23.95 6.06 -18.21
C GLY A 62 -22.62 5.70 -18.87
N MET A 63 -21.51 5.99 -18.18
CA MET A 63 -20.17 5.90 -18.78
C MET A 63 -19.83 4.50 -19.26
N CYS A 64 -20.26 3.48 -18.53
CA CYS A 64 -19.92 2.07 -18.78
C CYS A 64 -20.54 1.53 -20.05
N THR A 65 -21.78 1.96 -20.31
CA THR A 65 -22.49 1.66 -21.55
C THR A 65 -21.82 2.37 -22.73
N VAL A 66 -21.47 3.65 -22.56
CA VAL A 66 -20.83 4.46 -23.60
C VAL A 66 -19.46 3.93 -24.01
N ILE A 67 -18.63 3.52 -23.05
CA ILE A 67 -17.29 2.97 -23.32
C ILE A 67 -17.31 1.46 -23.63
N ASN A 68 -18.50 0.83 -23.62
CA ASN A 68 -18.72 -0.59 -23.85
C ASN A 68 -17.79 -1.50 -23.00
N THR A 69 -17.69 -1.21 -21.70
CA THR A 69 -16.89 -2.03 -20.76
C THR A 69 -17.66 -2.31 -19.47
N SER A 70 -17.30 -3.39 -18.80
CA SER A 70 -17.77 -3.63 -17.43
C SER A 70 -17.06 -2.69 -16.47
N CYS A 71 -17.82 -1.95 -15.68
CA CYS A 71 -17.23 -1.07 -14.67
C CYS A 71 -17.35 -1.66 -13.27
N CYS A 72 -16.33 -2.40 -12.85
CA CYS A 72 -16.16 -2.81 -11.46
C CYS A 72 -15.43 -1.71 -10.67
N SER A 73 -15.72 -1.61 -9.37
CA SER A 73 -14.93 -0.79 -8.45
C SER A 73 -14.26 -1.71 -7.45
N TYR A 74 -12.97 -1.48 -7.19
CA TYR A 74 -12.28 -2.14 -6.09
C TYR A 74 -12.72 -1.51 -4.77
N VAL A 75 -12.99 -2.35 -3.77
CA VAL A 75 -13.30 -1.93 -2.40
C VAL A 75 -12.45 -2.80 -1.48
N ASP A 76 -11.53 -2.19 -0.73
CA ASP A 76 -10.80 -2.92 0.30
C ASP A 76 -11.70 -3.16 1.52
N GLN A 77 -12.34 -4.33 1.55
CA GLN A 77 -13.15 -4.76 2.69
C GLN A 77 -12.29 -5.32 3.84
N SER A 78 -11.06 -5.71 3.54
CA SER A 78 -10.20 -6.40 4.49
C SER A 78 -9.49 -5.43 5.43
N GLY A 79 -9.24 -4.20 4.98
CA GLY A 79 -8.40 -3.23 5.67
C GLY A 79 -7.01 -3.80 5.94
N ARG A 80 -6.52 -4.69 5.06
CA ARG A 80 -5.35 -5.53 5.32
C ARG A 80 -4.11 -4.68 5.62
N ILE A 81 -3.87 -3.63 4.83
CA ILE A 81 -2.68 -2.79 4.99
C ILE A 81 -2.65 -2.16 6.38
N ASN A 82 -3.78 -1.64 6.85
CA ASN A 82 -3.89 -1.10 8.21
C ASN A 82 -3.73 -2.16 9.30
N LYS A 83 -4.06 -3.43 9.04
CA LYS A 83 -3.93 -4.51 10.02
C LYS A 83 -2.49 -5.05 10.09
N ASP A 84 -1.84 -5.15 8.95
CA ASP A 84 -0.50 -5.72 8.83
C ASP A 84 0.58 -4.71 9.26
N LEU A 85 0.27 -3.41 9.28
CA LEU A 85 1.20 -2.31 9.60
C LEU A 85 0.84 -1.50 10.86
N ALA A 86 -0.23 -1.88 11.59
CA ALA A 86 -0.61 -1.25 12.86
C ALA A 86 0.24 -1.72 14.05
#